data_AF-A0A4Q2X260-F1
#
_entry.id   AF-A0A4Q2X260-F1
#
_cell.length_a   1.000
_cell.length_b   1.000
_cell.length_c   1.000
_cell.angle_alpha   90.00
_cell.angle_beta   90.00
_cell.angle_gamma   90.00
#
_symmetry.space_group_name_H-M   'P 1'
#
loop_
_entity.id
_entity.type
_entity.pdbx_description
1 polymer ?
#
loop_
_entity_poly.entity_id
_entity_poly.type
_entity_poly.pdbx_seq_one_letter_code
_entity_poly.pdbx_strand_id
1 'polypeptide(L)'
;MNATSLSFLTIIWSLLALLLGAMQITIAILLLKEKGAGPKLMLAGAVASILGNVGSASMSFLADLLNSGDSAIALYWIVSAVSALGALLFTIGLLLNVLRRRALTTRIAELEAILRSQDRG
;
A
#
# COMPACT_ATOMS: atom_id res chain seq x y z
N MET A 1 -7.74 8.35 -32.21
CA MET A 1 -8.10 8.50 -30.78
C MET A 1 -8.00 9.98 -30.46
N ASN A 2 -9.12 10.63 -30.12
CA ASN A 2 -9.14 12.08 -29.87
C ASN A 2 -8.42 12.40 -28.56
N ALA A 3 -7.62 13.47 -28.52
CA ALA A 3 -6.84 13.87 -27.35
C ALA A 3 -7.68 14.01 -26.06
N THR A 4 -8.98 14.28 -26.20
CA THR A 4 -9.95 14.33 -25.10
C THR A 4 -10.18 12.98 -24.42
N SER A 5 -10.16 11.85 -25.14
CA SER A 5 -10.37 10.53 -24.52
C SER A 5 -9.19 10.07 -23.65
N LEU A 6 -7.98 10.51 -23.98
CA LEU A 6 -6.77 10.25 -23.18
C LEU A 6 -6.79 11.06 -21.87
N SER A 7 -7.28 12.30 -21.91
CA SER A 7 -7.36 13.19 -20.74
C SER A 7 -8.38 12.71 -19.69
N PHE A 8 -9.51 12.12 -20.13
CA PHE A 8 -10.48 11.54 -19.20
C PHE A 8 -9.94 10.30 -18.46
N LEU A 9 -9.23 9.41 -19.18
CA LEU A 9 -8.65 8.21 -18.59
C LEU A 9 -7.57 8.52 -17.55
N THR A 10 -6.73 9.53 -17.78
CA THR A 10 -5.68 9.93 -16.83
C THR A 10 -6.27 10.53 -15.55
N ILE A 11 -7.29 11.39 -15.66
CA ILE A 11 -7.98 11.99 -14.49
C ILE A 11 -8.66 10.90 -13.65
N ILE A 12 -9.39 9.99 -14.28
CA ILE A 12 -10.08 8.88 -13.59
C ILE A 12 -9.06 7.99 -12.88
N TRP A 13 -7.94 7.67 -13.54
CA TRP A 13 -6.89 6.84 -12.95
C TRP A 13 -6.25 7.50 -11.73
N SER A 14 -5.92 8.79 -11.80
CA SER A 14 -5.36 9.52 -10.67
C SER A 14 -6.32 9.58 -9.48
N LEU A 15 -7.62 9.80 -9.72
CA LEU A 15 -8.65 9.77 -8.68
C LEU A 15 -8.77 8.39 -8.04
N LEU A 16 -8.80 7.31 -8.84
CA LEU A 16 -8.85 5.95 -8.33
C LEU A 16 -7.61 5.62 -7.48
N ALA A 17 -6.42 5.98 -7.97
CA ALA A 17 -5.16 5.71 -7.29
C ALA A 17 -5.07 6.44 -5.94
N LEU A 18 -5.60 7.68 -5.87
CA LEU A 18 -5.66 8.44 -4.63
C LEU A 18 -6.65 7.82 -3.63
N LEU A 19 -7.82 7.38 -4.11
CA LEU A 19 -8.85 6.73 -3.29
C LEU A 19 -8.35 5.37 -2.73
N LEU A 20 -7.73 4.56 -3.58
CA LEU A 20 -7.10 3.29 -3.20
C LEU A 20 -5.99 3.50 -2.17
N GLY A 21 -5.12 4.48 -2.40
CA GLY A 21 -4.06 4.81 -1.44
C GLY A 21 -4.61 5.31 -0.10
N ALA A 22 -5.61 6.19 -0.12
CA ALA A 22 -6.27 6.65 1.10
C ALA A 22 -6.86 5.48 1.90
N MET A 23 -7.51 4.54 1.22
CA MET A 23 -8.03 3.33 1.84
C MET A 23 -6.92 2.45 2.46
N GLN A 24 -5.79 2.28 1.77
CA GLN A 24 -4.62 1.57 2.30
C GLN A 24 -4.07 2.24 3.57
N ILE A 25 -4.00 3.58 3.60
CA ILE A 25 -3.59 4.33 4.79
C ILE A 25 -4.58 4.12 5.93
N THR A 26 -5.89 4.19 5.67
CA THR A 26 -6.90 3.97 6.71
C THR A 26 -6.77 2.58 7.32
N ILE A 27 -6.59 1.54 6.49
CA ILE A 27 -6.38 0.16 6.95
C ILE A 27 -5.10 0.07 7.80
N ALA A 28 -4.00 0.66 7.34
CA ALA A 28 -2.76 0.65 8.09
C ALA A 28 -2.90 1.35 9.45
N ILE A 29 -3.53 2.53 9.50
CA ILE A 29 -3.78 3.28 10.75
C ILE A 29 -4.67 2.49 11.71
N LEU A 30 -5.72 1.84 11.21
CA LEU A 30 -6.61 1.03 12.03
C LEU A 30 -5.85 -0.15 12.66
N LEU A 31 -4.95 -0.76 11.90
CA LEU A 31 -4.09 -1.87 12.35
C LEU A 31 -2.88 -1.41 13.18
N LEU A 32 -2.48 -0.13 13.18
CA LEU A 32 -1.39 0.36 14.05
C LEU A 32 -1.71 0.21 15.54
N LYS A 33 -3.00 0.09 15.90
CA LYS A 33 -3.41 -0.26 17.27
C LYS A 33 -2.95 -1.66 17.67
N GLU A 34 -2.67 -2.54 16.70
CA GLU A 34 -2.11 -3.86 16.94
C GLU A 34 -0.59 -3.77 17.12
N LYS A 35 -0.06 -4.40 18.17
CA LYS A 35 1.41 -4.50 18.34
C LYS A 35 1.97 -5.31 17.17
N GLY A 36 2.88 -4.74 16.36
CA GLY A 36 3.64 -5.50 15.37
C GLY A 36 4.36 -4.68 14.29
N ALA A 37 5.30 -5.31 13.59
CA ALA A 37 6.03 -4.72 12.47
C ALA A 37 5.18 -4.65 11.18
N GLY A 38 4.20 -5.55 11.02
CA GLY A 38 3.31 -5.60 9.86
C GLY A 38 2.54 -4.29 9.61
N PRO A 39 1.76 -3.77 10.60
CA PRO A 39 1.01 -2.52 10.42
C PRO A 39 1.87 -1.29 10.10
N LYS A 40 3.10 -1.22 10.63
CA LYS A 40 4.04 -0.14 10.32
C LYS A 40 4.57 -0.23 8.88
N LEU A 41 4.89 -1.44 8.42
CA LEU A 41 5.25 -1.72 7.02
C LEU A 41 4.10 -1.40 6.06
N MET A 42 2.87 -1.74 6.46
CA MET A 42 1.67 -1.37 5.70
C MET A 42 1.55 0.15 5.56
N LEU A 43 1.73 0.90 6.65
CA LEU A 43 1.66 2.36 6.59
C LEU A 43 2.75 2.94 5.66
N ALA A 44 4.00 2.48 5.80
CA ALA A 44 5.10 2.93 4.95
C ALA A 44 4.84 2.62 3.47
N GLY A 45 4.34 1.42 3.17
CA GLY A 45 3.96 1.02 1.81
C GLY A 45 2.82 1.86 1.23
N ALA A 46 1.77 2.11 2.02
CA ALA A 46 0.64 2.94 1.61
C ALA A 46 1.05 4.39 1.31
N VAL A 47 1.90 4.98 2.15
CA VAL A 47 2.44 6.33 1.94
C VAL A 47 3.32 6.39 0.69
N ALA A 48 4.22 5.42 0.49
CA ALA A 48 5.05 5.34 -0.70
C ALA A 48 4.22 5.15 -1.98
N SER A 49 3.15 4.35 -1.93
CA SER A 49 2.24 4.16 -3.06
C SER A 49 1.50 5.45 -3.43
N ILE A 50 0.97 6.18 -2.45
CA ILE A 50 0.34 7.49 -2.70
C ILE A 50 1.34 8.48 -3.27
N LEU A 51 2.54 8.57 -2.70
CA LEU A 51 3.57 9.48 -3.21
C LEU A 51 3.94 9.17 -4.66
N GLY A 52 4.09 7.89 -5.01
CA GLY A 52 4.30 7.47 -6.40
C GLY A 52 3.13 7.82 -7.30
N ASN A 53 1.88 7.61 -6.87
CA ASN A 53 0.71 7.93 -7.67
C ASN A 53 0.50 9.44 -7.86
N VAL A 54 0.71 10.24 -6.81
CA VAL A 54 0.66 11.70 -6.88
C VAL A 54 1.78 12.25 -7.75
N GLY A 55 3.00 11.71 -7.62
CA GLY A 55 4.12 12.04 -8.49
C GLY A 55 3.81 11.76 -9.96
N SER A 56 3.15 10.64 -10.25
CA SER A 56 2.81 10.23 -11.62
C SER A 56 1.75 11.14 -12.22
N ALA A 57 0.74 11.52 -11.43
CA ALA A 57 -0.28 12.47 -11.85
C ALA A 57 0.31 13.86 -12.14
N SER A 58 1.18 14.34 -11.25
CA SER A 58 1.86 15.65 -11.36
C SER A 58 2.86 15.72 -12.52
N MET A 59 3.29 14.56 -13.02
CA MET A 59 4.31 14.44 -14.06
C MET A 59 3.86 15.00 -15.40
N SER A 60 2.59 14.81 -15.76
CA SER A 60 2.01 15.36 -16.99
C SER A 60 2.15 16.89 -17.03
N PHE A 61 1.86 17.55 -15.91
CA PHE A 61 2.00 19.00 -15.75
C PHE A 61 3.47 19.45 -15.74
N LEU A 62 4.35 18.70 -15.07
CA LEU A 62 5.78 19.01 -15.01
C LEU A 62 6.48 18.82 -16.36
N ALA A 63 6.09 17.80 -17.14
CA ALA A 63 6.66 17.54 -18.46
C ALA A 63 6.34 18.67 -19.45
N ASP A 64 5.10 19.19 -19.42
CA ASP A 64 4.68 20.35 -20.21
C ASP A 64 5.44 21.63 -19.80
N LEU A 65 5.78 21.78 -18.51
CA LEU A 65 6.51 22.94 -18.00
C LEU A 65 8.02 22.90 -18.29
N LEU A 66 8.63 21.71 -18.27
CA LEU A 66 10.07 21.52 -18.37
C LEU A 66 10.59 21.29 -19.79
N ASN A 67 9.72 21.10 -20.79
CA ASN A 67 10.05 20.91 -22.21
C ASN A 67 11.25 19.95 -22.44
N SER A 68 11.34 18.90 -21.62
CA SER A 68 12.48 17.99 -21.54
C SER A 68 11.98 16.55 -21.67
N GLY A 69 11.84 16.06 -22.91
CA GLY A 69 11.20 14.78 -23.21
C GLY A 69 11.89 13.56 -22.58
N ASP A 70 13.22 13.52 -22.54
CA ASP A 70 13.95 12.35 -22.04
C ASP A 70 14.00 12.25 -20.51
N SER A 71 14.11 13.38 -19.80
CA SER A 71 14.12 13.39 -18.34
C SER A 71 12.74 13.07 -17.75
N ALA A 72 11.67 13.42 -18.47
CA ALA A 72 10.30 13.05 -18.11
C ALA A 72 10.05 11.53 -18.22
N ILE A 73 10.70 10.80 -19.11
CA ILE A 73 10.54 9.34 -19.16
C ILE A 73 11.24 8.70 -17.96
N ALA A 74 12.46 9.15 -17.62
CA ALA A 74 13.22 8.62 -16.49
C ALA A 74 12.51 8.85 -15.14
N LEU A 75 12.01 10.07 -14.91
CA LEU A 75 11.23 10.39 -13.71
C LEU A 75 9.92 9.58 -13.64
N TYR A 76 9.26 9.31 -14.77
CA TYR A 76 8.04 8.49 -14.79
C TYR A 76 8.32 7.06 -14.32
N TRP A 77 9.41 6.46 -14.80
CA TRP A 77 9.83 5.12 -14.36
C TRP A 77 10.16 5.08 -12.87
N ILE A 78 10.87 6.09 -12.35
CA ILE A 78 11.21 6.18 -10.93
C ILE A 78 9.93 6.26 -10.08
N VAL A 79 9.01 7.14 -10.47
CA VAL A 79 7.77 7.39 -9.74
C VAL A 79 6.84 6.16 -9.79
N SER A 80 6.76 5.49 -10.95
CA SER A 80 6.02 4.23 -11.11
C SER A 80 6.63 3.11 -10.25
N ALA A 81 7.97 3.02 -10.22
CA ALA A 81 8.68 2.06 -9.39
C ALA A 81 8.42 2.30 -7.88
N VAL A 82 8.41 3.56 -7.44
CA VAL A 82 8.07 3.93 -6.04
C VAL A 82 6.64 3.52 -5.71
N SER A 83 5.69 3.72 -6.64
CA SER A 83 4.31 3.29 -6.43
C SER A 83 4.18 1.76 -6.28
N ALA A 84 4.84 1.01 -7.17
CA ALA A 84 4.87 -0.44 -7.15
C ALA A 84 5.55 -0.99 -5.89
N LEU A 85 6.69 -0.41 -5.49
CA LEU A 85 7.38 -0.75 -4.25
C LEU A 85 6.50 -0.48 -3.03
N GLY A 86 5.78 0.64 -3.00
CA GLY A 86 4.81 0.93 -1.96
C GLY A 86 3.72 -0.15 -1.83
N ALA A 87 3.15 -0.57 -2.96
CA ALA A 87 2.17 -1.65 -2.98
C ALA A 87 2.73 -2.99 -2.51
N LEU A 88 3.99 -3.32 -2.87
CA LEU A 88 4.67 -4.52 -2.40
C LEU A 88 4.92 -4.47 -0.89
N LEU A 89 5.40 -3.36 -0.36
CA LEU A 89 5.60 -3.19 1.08
C LEU A 89 4.28 -3.30 1.84
N PHE A 90 3.20 -2.75 1.29
CA PHE A 90 1.86 -2.88 1.87
C PHE A 90 1.42 -4.34 1.95
N THR A 91 1.55 -5.09 0.85
CA THR A 91 1.13 -6.51 0.80
C THR A 91 2.00 -7.41 1.68
N ILE A 92 3.31 -7.17 1.75
CA ILE A 92 4.22 -7.85 2.68
C ILE A 92 3.81 -7.56 4.13
N GLY A 93 3.54 -6.30 4.47
CA GLY A 93 3.08 -5.92 5.81
C GLY A 93 1.77 -6.60 6.20
N LEU A 94 0.84 -6.75 5.24
CA LEU A 94 -0.42 -7.45 5.44
C LEU A 94 -0.22 -8.95 5.67
N LEU A 95 0.63 -9.60 4.88
CA LEU A 95 1.00 -11.01 5.06
C LEU A 95 1.62 -11.26 6.43
N LEU A 96 2.56 -10.42 6.86
CA LEU A 96 3.18 -10.51 8.18
C LEU A 96 2.13 -10.36 9.29
N ASN A 97 1.16 -9.45 9.12
CA ASN A 97 0.08 -9.29 10.09
C ASN A 97 -0.82 -10.53 10.18
N VAL A 98 -1.19 -11.12 9.04
CA VAL A 98 -2.02 -12.32 8.98
C VAL A 98 -1.30 -13.53 9.57
N LEU A 99 -0.04 -13.74 9.23
CA LEU A 99 0.77 -14.84 9.78
C LEU A 99 0.92 -14.72 11.29
N ARG A 100 1.15 -13.51 11.80
CA ARG A 100 1.21 -13.26 13.25
C ARG A 100 -0.12 -13.56 13.93
N ARG A 101 -1.24 -13.11 13.36
CA ARG A 101 -2.58 -13.40 13.90
C ARG A 101 -2.83 -14.91 13.95
N ARG A 102 -2.46 -15.64 12.89
CA ARG A 102 -2.56 -17.12 12.85
C ARG A 102 -1.73 -17.80 13.92
N ALA A 103 -0.48 -17.37 14.09
CA ALA A 103 0.41 -17.92 15.12
C ALA A 103 -0.13 -17.67 16.55
N LEU A 104 -0.74 -16.51 16.79
CA LEU A 104 -1.37 -16.22 18.09
C LEU A 104 -2.60 -17.09 18.33
N THR A 105 -3.45 -17.29 17.31
CA THR A 105 -4.63 -18.16 17.45
C THR A 105 -4.28 -19.62 17.71
N THR A 106 -3.24 -20.16 17.06
CA THR A 106 -2.79 -21.54 17.35
C THR A 106 -2.25 -21.66 18.77
N ARG A 107 -1.47 -20.68 19.23
CA ARG A 107 -0.98 -20.66 20.62
C ARG A 107 -2.10 -20.60 21.65
N ILE A 108 -3.15 -19.83 21.39
CA ILE A 108 -4.32 -19.78 22.29
C ILE A 108 -5.04 -21.14 22.32
N ALA A 109 -5.24 -21.77 21.16
CA ALA A 109 -5.85 -23.10 21.09
C ALA A 109 -5.03 -24.17 21.84
N GLU A 110 -3.69 -24.12 21.73
CA GLU A 110 -2.79 -24.98 22.51
C GLU A 110 -2.96 -24.75 24.03
N LEU A 111 -3.01 -23.48 24.47
CA LEU A 111 -3.18 -23.15 25.89
C LEU A 111 -4.54 -23.59 26.44
N GLU A 112 -5.62 -23.43 25.67
CA GLU A 112 -6.96 -23.91 26.05
C GLU A 112 -7.01 -25.44 26.17
N ALA A 113 -6.32 -26.15 25.28
CA ALA A 113 -6.23 -27.61 25.34
C ALA A 113 -5.48 -28.08 26.60
N ILE A 114 -4.38 -27.40 26.95
CA ILE A 114 -3.62 -27.68 28.18
C ILE A 114 -4.49 -27.41 29.41
N LEU A 115 -5.14 -26.24 29.49
CA LEU A 115 -6.01 -25.90 30.63
C LEU A 115 -7.15 -26.92 30.80
N ARG A 116 -7.81 -27.35 29.72
CA ARG A 116 -8.86 -28.38 29.80
C ARG A 116 -8.35 -29.77 30.19
N SER A 117 -7.10 -30.09 29.89
CA SER A 117 -6.48 -31.33 30.33
C SER A 117 -6.12 -31.29 31.82
N GLN A 118 -5.77 -30.10 32.33
CA GLN A 118 -5.42 -29.89 33.73
C GLN A 118 -6.65 -29.84 34.65
N ASP A 119 -7.79 -29.33 34.17
CA ASP A 119 -9.06 -29.25 34.93
C ASP A 119 -9.79 -30.61 35.05
N ARG A 120 -9.28 -31.66 34.38
CA ARG A 120 -9.85 -33.02 34.39
C ARG A 120 -9.05 -34.03 35.22
N GLY A 121 -7.94 -33.62 35.83
CA GLY A 121 -7.12 -34.44 36.73
C GLY A 121 -7.27 -33.99 38.18
#